data_AF-X8CQV6-F1
#
_entry.id   AF-X8CQV6-F1
#
_cell.length_a   1.000
_cell.length_b   1.000
_cell.length_c   1.000
_cell.angle_alpha   90.00
_cell.angle_beta   90.00
_cell.angle_gamma   90.00
#
_symmetry.space_group_name_H-M   'P 1'
#
loop_
_entity.id
_entity.type
_entity.pdbx_description
1 polymer ?
#
loop_
_entity_poly.entity_id
_entity_poly.type
_entity_poly.pdbx_seq_one_letter_code
_entity_poly.pdbx_strand_id
1 'polypeptide(L)'
;MGEVQFFHAHDDTGVAAVIDNWSGEQLRQAQARSAVRALADTLSGSMSIKEAATLLDIDPSGVSRRIARKRLWAFRINGSPRIPRWQFLGSKLLPGLNVIVSAIPRDTTPASMEAFMKTPQPDFGDHTPIEHLAAGGDPTLIADFVSDLGRW
;
A
#
# COMPACT_ATOMS: atom_id res chain seq x y z
N MET A 1 -23.58 5.97 63.22
CA MET A 1 -24.10 4.57 63.27
C MET A 1 -25.08 4.42 62.12
N GLY A 2 -25.01 3.49 61.18
CA GLY A 2 -24.10 2.41 60.81
C GLY A 2 -24.60 1.91 59.44
N GLU A 3 -23.73 1.81 58.43
CA GLU A 3 -23.29 0.55 57.82
C GLU A 3 -24.21 -0.08 56.76
N VAL A 4 -23.72 0.01 55.51
CA VAL A 4 -23.70 -0.98 54.41
C VAL A 4 -24.61 -2.20 54.45
N GLN A 5 -25.30 -2.47 53.31
CA GLN A 5 -25.37 -3.81 52.74
C GLN A 5 -25.24 -3.76 51.20
N PHE A 6 -24.07 -4.18 50.74
CA PHE A 6 -23.74 -4.65 49.39
C PHE A 6 -24.04 -6.16 49.31
N PHE A 7 -24.68 -6.63 48.22
CA PHE A 7 -24.31 -7.78 47.35
C PHE A 7 -25.52 -8.20 46.49
N HIS A 8 -25.46 -8.05 45.15
CA HIS A 8 -25.07 -9.06 44.11
C HIS A 8 -26.23 -10.04 43.82
N ALA A 9 -26.64 -10.36 42.59
CA ALA A 9 -25.84 -10.75 41.45
C ALA A 9 -26.68 -10.68 40.16
N HIS A 10 -26.15 -10.14 39.07
CA HIS A 10 -26.56 -10.55 37.71
C HIS A 10 -25.30 -10.52 36.83
N ASP A 11 -24.96 -11.72 36.39
CA ASP A 11 -23.86 -12.19 35.53
C ASP A 11 -23.32 -11.16 34.48
N ASP A 12 -22.13 -10.61 34.75
CA ASP A 12 -21.34 -9.76 33.86
C ASP A 12 -20.53 -10.56 32.81
N THR A 13 -20.69 -11.89 32.75
CA THR A 13 -19.82 -12.78 31.96
C THR A 13 -20.19 -12.84 30.47
N GLY A 14 -21.37 -12.35 30.08
CA GLY A 14 -21.81 -12.29 28.69
C GLY A 14 -21.42 -11.00 27.94
N VAL A 15 -21.18 -9.89 28.65
CA VAL A 15 -21.04 -8.58 28.00
C VAL A 15 -19.62 -8.37 27.47
N ALA A 16 -18.61 -8.78 28.23
CA ALA A 16 -17.20 -8.67 27.82
C ALA A 16 -16.88 -9.54 26.58
N ALA A 17 -17.43 -10.76 26.51
CA ALA A 17 -17.22 -11.66 25.37
C ALA A 17 -17.94 -11.17 24.09
N VAL A 18 -19.08 -10.51 24.21
CA VAL A 18 -19.80 -9.92 23.08
C VAL A 18 -19.06 -8.69 22.57
N ILE A 19 -18.50 -7.84 23.45
CA ILE A 19 -17.72 -6.64 23.07
C ILE A 19 -16.42 -7.00 22.34
N ASP A 20 -15.70 -8.03 22.81
CA ASP A 20 -14.45 -8.49 22.20
C ASP A 20 -14.69 -9.08 20.80
N ASN A 21 -15.72 -9.94 20.66
CA ASN A 21 -16.08 -10.56 19.39
C ASN A 21 -16.63 -9.54 18.37
N TRP A 22 -17.46 -8.57 18.81
CA TRP A 22 -17.96 -7.50 17.93
C TRP A 22 -16.80 -6.62 17.44
N SER A 23 -15.87 -6.24 18.32
CA SER A 23 -14.72 -5.39 17.98
C SER A 23 -13.80 -6.05 16.94
N GLY A 24 -13.47 -7.34 17.11
CA GLY A 24 -12.65 -8.06 16.15
C GLY A 24 -13.31 -8.24 14.78
N GLU A 25 -14.63 -8.39 14.74
CA GLU A 25 -15.39 -8.55 13.50
C GLU A 25 -15.62 -7.21 12.78
N GLN A 26 -15.86 -6.13 13.52
CA GLN A 26 -15.89 -4.77 12.98
C GLN A 26 -14.53 -4.32 12.48
N LEU A 27 -13.44 -4.61 13.19
CA LEU A 27 -12.08 -4.31 12.74
C LEU A 27 -11.76 -5.10 11.45
N ARG A 28 -12.09 -6.39 11.38
CA ARG A 28 -11.94 -7.19 10.16
C ARG A 28 -12.79 -6.66 9.01
N GLN A 29 -14.04 -6.28 9.25
CA GLN A 29 -14.91 -5.71 8.22
C GLN A 29 -14.49 -4.30 7.79
N ALA A 30 -14.01 -3.46 8.71
CA ALA A 30 -13.47 -2.14 8.41
C ALA A 30 -12.15 -2.24 7.65
N GLN A 31 -11.27 -3.16 8.02
CA GLN A 31 -10.05 -3.50 7.29
C GLN A 31 -10.37 -4.05 5.90
N ALA A 32 -11.32 -4.98 5.78
CA ALA A 32 -11.74 -5.53 4.49
C ALA A 32 -12.36 -4.47 3.58
N ARG A 33 -13.23 -3.60 4.12
CA ARG A 33 -13.82 -2.48 3.35
C ARG A 33 -12.76 -1.45 2.95
N SER A 34 -11.81 -1.14 3.84
CA SER A 34 -10.69 -0.25 3.54
C SER A 34 -9.76 -0.86 2.49
N ALA A 35 -9.49 -2.16 2.57
CA ALA A 35 -8.71 -2.89 1.57
C ALA A 35 -9.40 -2.93 0.20
N VAL A 36 -10.71 -3.15 0.15
CA VAL A 36 -11.49 -3.10 -1.11
C VAL A 36 -11.50 -1.69 -1.70
N ARG A 37 -11.59 -0.65 -0.87
CA ARG A 37 -11.57 0.75 -1.32
C ARG A 37 -10.17 1.18 -1.79
N ALA A 38 -9.14 0.86 -1.02
CA ALA A 38 -7.74 1.08 -1.39
C ALA A 38 -7.38 0.30 -2.66
N LEU A 39 -7.88 -0.92 -2.83
CA LEU A 39 -7.78 -1.67 -4.07
C LEU A 39 -8.50 -0.94 -5.19
N ALA A 40 -9.76 -0.54 -5.04
CA ALA A 40 -10.50 0.21 -6.06
C ALA A 40 -9.83 1.54 -6.46
N ASP A 41 -9.26 2.26 -5.51
CA ASP A 41 -8.49 3.50 -5.73
C ASP A 41 -7.15 3.22 -6.42
N THR A 42 -6.45 2.14 -6.04
CA THR A 42 -5.22 1.69 -6.73
C THR A 42 -5.52 1.27 -8.17
N LEU A 43 -6.63 0.55 -8.39
CA LEU A 43 -7.07 0.09 -9.70
C LEU A 43 -7.49 1.29 -10.58
N SER A 44 -8.24 2.24 -10.02
CA SER A 44 -8.69 3.48 -10.71
C SER A 44 -7.56 4.48 -10.92
N GLY A 45 -6.56 4.46 -10.03
CA GLY A 45 -5.34 5.25 -10.09
C GLY A 45 -4.19 4.56 -10.83
N SER A 46 -4.43 3.45 -11.54
CA SER A 46 -3.41 2.80 -12.36
C SER A 46 -3.52 3.21 -13.82
N MET A 47 -2.39 3.40 -14.49
CA MET A 47 -2.30 3.81 -15.89
C MET A 47 -2.13 2.61 -16.82
N SER A 48 -2.75 2.68 -17.98
CA SER A 48 -2.42 1.81 -19.11
C SER A 48 -1.04 2.16 -19.70
N ILE A 49 -0.50 1.25 -20.52
CA ILE A 49 0.74 1.50 -21.26
C ILE A 49 0.63 2.77 -22.11
N LYS A 50 -0.52 3.02 -22.75
CA LYS A 50 -0.73 4.19 -23.61
C LYS A 50 -0.74 5.50 -22.81
N GLU A 51 -1.39 5.51 -21.66
CA GLU A 51 -1.39 6.68 -20.77
C GLU A 51 0.00 6.95 -20.21
N ALA A 52 0.72 5.92 -19.78
CA ALA A 52 2.10 6.06 -19.29
C ALA A 52 3.06 6.55 -20.40
N ALA A 53 2.85 6.08 -21.64
CA ALA A 53 3.61 6.51 -22.80
C ALA A 53 3.39 8.00 -23.10
N THR A 54 2.14 8.44 -23.04
CA THR A 54 1.76 9.85 -23.20
C THR A 54 2.36 10.73 -22.11
N LEU A 55 2.29 10.28 -20.85
CA LEU A 55 2.84 11.03 -19.71
C LEU A 55 4.36 11.19 -19.78
N LEU A 56 5.07 10.16 -20.23
CA LEU A 56 6.53 10.15 -20.35
C LEU A 56 7.03 10.70 -21.69
N ASP A 57 6.14 11.08 -22.61
CA ASP A 57 6.45 11.50 -23.98
C ASP A 57 7.33 10.47 -24.74
N ILE A 58 6.95 9.19 -24.68
CA ILE A 58 7.64 8.08 -25.36
C ILE A 58 6.66 7.16 -26.09
N ASP A 59 7.20 6.29 -26.95
CA ASP A 59 6.41 5.23 -27.59
C ASP A 59 5.92 4.17 -26.56
N PRO A 60 4.70 3.62 -26.72
CA PRO A 60 4.19 2.50 -25.91
C PRO A 60 5.15 1.30 -25.80
N SER A 61 5.90 0.98 -26.86
CA SER A 61 6.92 -0.08 -26.84
C SER A 61 8.07 0.25 -25.87
N GLY A 62 8.37 1.54 -25.70
CA GLY A 62 9.32 2.05 -24.72
C GLY A 62 8.89 1.83 -23.27
N VAL A 63 7.58 1.90 -23.00
CA VAL A 63 7.00 1.55 -21.70
C VAL A 63 7.05 0.03 -21.50
N SER A 64 6.60 -0.76 -22.48
CA SER A 64 6.65 -2.23 -22.44
C SER A 64 8.07 -2.75 -22.18
N ARG A 65 9.08 -2.17 -22.83
CA ARG A 65 10.49 -2.53 -22.62
C ARG A 65 10.98 -2.19 -21.21
N ARG A 66 10.50 -1.10 -20.59
CA ARG A 66 10.82 -0.76 -19.20
C ARG A 66 10.22 -1.76 -18.22
N ILE A 67 8.98 -2.19 -18.46
CA ILE A 67 8.32 -3.25 -17.68
C ILE A 67 9.13 -4.55 -17.78
N ALA A 68 9.45 -4.98 -19.01
CA ALA A 68 10.22 -6.21 -19.25
C ALA A 68 11.61 -6.18 -18.60
N ARG A 69 12.22 -5.00 -18.47
CA ARG A 69 13.55 -4.81 -17.84
C ARG A 69 13.48 -4.52 -16.34
N LYS A 70 12.31 -4.69 -15.69
CA LYS A 70 12.10 -4.38 -14.26
C LYS A 70 12.49 -2.93 -13.89
N ARG A 71 12.32 -1.99 -14.83
CA ARG A 71 12.49 -0.55 -14.59
C ARG A 71 11.16 0.16 -14.32
N LEU A 72 10.07 -0.56 -14.48
CA LEU A 72 8.72 -0.12 -14.21
C LEU A 72 7.94 -1.35 -13.74
N TRP A 73 7.19 -1.21 -12.67
CA TRP A 73 6.34 -2.25 -12.14
C TRP A 73 4.95 -2.15 -12.75
N ALA A 74 4.39 -3.30 -13.10
CA ALA A 74 3.04 -3.41 -13.61
C ALA A 74 2.40 -4.69 -13.10
N PHE A 75 1.12 -4.63 -12.81
CA PHE A 75 0.30 -5.78 -12.45
C PHE A 75 -0.77 -5.99 -13.53
N ARG A 76 -1.43 -7.16 -13.54
CA ARG A 76 -2.47 -7.46 -14.55
C ARG A 76 -3.86 -7.33 -13.95
N ILE A 77 -4.72 -6.56 -14.60
CA ILE A 77 -6.17 -6.53 -14.37
C ILE A 77 -6.84 -7.08 -15.62
N ASN A 78 -7.63 -8.15 -15.49
CA ASN A 78 -8.36 -8.76 -16.60
C ASN A 78 -7.49 -9.00 -17.85
N GLY A 79 -6.28 -9.54 -17.65
CA GLY A 79 -5.31 -9.80 -18.71
C GLY A 79 -4.53 -8.58 -19.21
N SER A 80 -4.93 -7.35 -18.87
CA SER A 80 -4.29 -6.12 -19.31
C SER A 80 -3.27 -5.60 -18.28
N PRO A 81 -2.05 -5.20 -18.69
CA PRO A 81 -1.09 -4.58 -17.79
C PRO A 81 -1.56 -3.21 -17.32
N ARG A 82 -1.29 -2.93 -16.06
CA ARG A 82 -1.60 -1.68 -15.37
C ARG A 82 -0.43 -1.25 -14.52
N ILE A 83 -0.13 0.05 -14.59
CA ILE A 83 1.07 0.66 -14.03
C ILE A 83 0.60 1.60 -12.91
N PRO A 84 0.91 1.34 -11.63
CA PRO A 84 0.55 2.27 -10.57
C PRO A 84 1.13 3.67 -10.76
N ARG A 85 0.35 4.69 -10.43
CA ARG A 85 0.73 6.12 -10.59
C ARG A 85 1.85 6.59 -9.68
N TRP A 86 2.05 5.95 -8.51
CA TRP A 86 3.11 6.35 -7.57
C TRP A 86 4.52 6.28 -8.17
N GLN A 87 4.70 5.52 -9.26
CA GLN A 87 5.98 5.39 -9.97
C GLN A 87 6.38 6.64 -10.77
N PHE A 88 5.47 7.61 -10.89
CA PHE A 88 5.67 8.81 -11.69
C PHE A 88 5.71 10.04 -10.78
N LEU A 89 6.66 10.93 -11.07
CA LEU A 89 6.79 12.25 -10.48
C LEU A 89 6.60 13.28 -11.60
N GLY A 90 5.35 13.74 -11.75
CA GLY A 90 4.95 14.54 -12.92
C GLY A 90 5.14 13.77 -14.23
N SER A 91 5.95 14.30 -15.14
CA SER A 91 6.26 13.69 -16.45
C SER A 91 7.51 12.80 -16.43
N LYS A 92 8.05 12.47 -15.25
CA LYS A 92 9.25 11.65 -15.08
C LYS A 92 8.95 10.44 -14.21
N LEU A 93 9.85 9.45 -14.25
CA LEU A 93 9.82 8.35 -13.29
C LEU A 93 10.42 8.80 -11.96
N LEU A 94 9.95 8.19 -10.88
CA LEU A 94 10.51 8.40 -9.54
C LEU A 94 12.01 8.08 -9.54
N PRO A 95 12.86 8.89 -8.89
CA PRO A 95 14.29 8.60 -8.77
C PRO A 95 14.52 7.24 -8.12
N GLY A 96 15.53 6.49 -8.60
CA GLY A 96 15.87 5.18 -8.03
C GLY A 96 14.82 4.07 -8.23
N LEU A 97 13.77 4.30 -9.03
CA LEU A 97 12.66 3.36 -9.18
C LEU A 97 13.11 1.94 -9.56
N ASN A 98 14.15 1.78 -10.37
CA ASN A 98 14.66 0.46 -10.76
C ASN A 98 15.16 -0.38 -9.58
N VAL A 99 15.67 0.26 -8.52
CA VAL A 99 16.13 -0.42 -7.30
C VAL A 99 14.92 -0.97 -6.56
N ILE A 100 13.91 -0.12 -6.36
CA ILE A 100 12.65 -0.46 -5.69
C ILE A 100 11.92 -1.58 -6.43
N VAL A 101 11.73 -1.42 -7.75
CA VAL A 101 11.03 -2.41 -8.60
C VAL A 101 11.74 -3.77 -8.59
N SER A 102 13.06 -3.79 -8.47
CA SER A 102 13.82 -5.04 -8.37
C SER A 102 13.67 -5.74 -7.03
N ALA A 103 13.36 -4.98 -5.97
CA ALA A 103 13.15 -5.49 -4.62
C ALA A 103 11.73 -5.97 -4.35
N ILE A 104 10.74 -5.60 -5.18
CA ILE A 104 9.33 -5.99 -4.98
C ILE A 104 9.18 -7.52 -4.98
N PRO A 105 8.73 -8.12 -3.86
CA PRO A 105 8.40 -9.54 -3.81
C PRO A 105 7.32 -9.92 -4.83
N ARG A 106 7.35 -11.18 -5.31
CA ARG A 106 6.39 -11.65 -6.32
C ARG A 106 4.95 -11.64 -5.84
N ASP A 107 4.75 -11.83 -4.54
CA ASP A 107 3.44 -11.95 -3.90
C ASP A 107 2.91 -10.59 -3.39
N THR A 108 3.65 -9.50 -3.60
CA THR A 108 3.22 -8.17 -3.19
C THR A 108 1.98 -7.72 -3.96
N THR A 109 0.92 -7.41 -3.21
CA THR A 109 -0.30 -6.90 -3.80
C THR A 109 -0.14 -5.43 -4.23
N PRO A 110 -0.81 -4.98 -5.32
CA PRO A 110 -0.79 -3.58 -5.72
C PRO A 110 -1.29 -2.63 -4.64
N ALA A 111 -2.30 -3.03 -3.86
CA ALA A 111 -2.85 -2.21 -2.79
C ALA A 111 -1.86 -2.04 -1.64
N SER A 112 -1.16 -3.11 -1.22
CA SER A 112 -0.12 -3.04 -0.18
C SER A 112 1.03 -2.12 -0.60
N MET A 113 1.51 -2.26 -1.84
CA MET A 113 2.56 -1.40 -2.37
C MET A 113 2.11 0.07 -2.46
N GLU A 114 0.89 0.32 -2.92
CA GLU A 114 0.36 1.68 -3.01
C GLU A 114 0.18 2.32 -1.63
N ALA A 115 -0.34 1.57 -0.66
CA ALA A 115 -0.46 2.03 0.72
C ALA A 115 0.91 2.37 1.31
N PHE A 116 1.90 1.48 1.16
CA PHE A 116 3.25 1.72 1.64
C PHE A 116 3.85 2.99 1.02
N MET A 117 3.82 3.13 -0.31
CA MET A 117 4.40 4.27 -1.01
C MET A 117 3.75 5.62 -0.63
N LYS A 118 2.49 5.61 -0.16
CA LYS A 118 1.73 6.82 0.22
C LYS A 118 1.61 7.03 1.73
N THR A 119 2.16 6.15 2.56
CA THR A 119 2.07 6.26 4.02
C THR A 119 3.35 6.89 4.57
N PRO A 120 3.28 7.99 5.33
CA PRO A 120 4.44 8.55 6.01
C PRO A 120 5.04 7.56 7.01
N GLN A 121 6.37 7.47 7.05
CA GLN A 121 7.06 6.60 8.00
C GLN A 121 8.16 7.37 8.75
N PRO A 122 8.36 7.10 10.05
CA PRO A 122 9.39 7.76 10.85
C PRO A 122 10.81 7.47 10.31
N ASP A 123 11.03 6.27 9.74
CA ASP A 123 12.28 5.87 9.11
C ASP A 123 12.66 6.73 7.89
N PHE A 124 11.71 7.47 7.31
CA PHE A 124 11.93 8.42 6.21
C PHE A 124 11.85 9.88 6.68
N GLY A 125 11.95 10.11 8.00
CA GLY A 125 11.83 11.44 8.61
C GLY A 125 10.41 11.99 8.49
N ASP A 126 9.41 11.16 8.77
CA ASP A 126 7.98 11.47 8.69
C ASP A 126 7.48 11.83 7.27
N HIS A 127 8.25 11.47 6.25
CA HIS A 127 7.86 11.56 4.85
C HIS A 127 7.33 10.22 4.33
N THR A 128 6.54 10.28 3.26
CA THR A 128 6.23 9.08 2.47
C THR A 128 7.47 8.61 1.69
N PRO A 129 7.56 7.32 1.30
CA PRO A 129 8.60 6.85 0.39
C PRO A 129 8.70 7.68 -0.90
N ILE A 130 7.56 8.13 -1.45
CA ILE A 130 7.52 8.97 -2.66
C ILE A 130 8.22 10.30 -2.40
N GLU A 131 7.89 10.99 -1.31
CA GLU A 131 8.49 12.28 -0.94
C GLU A 131 9.98 12.14 -0.65
N HIS A 132 10.37 11.09 0.07
CA HIS A 132 11.77 10.80 0.36
C HIS A 132 12.59 10.65 -0.93
N LEU A 133 12.10 9.89 -1.92
CA LEU A 133 12.77 9.72 -3.20
C LEU A 133 12.74 10.98 -4.06
N ALA A 134 11.63 11.72 -4.04
CA ALA A 134 11.52 12.99 -4.75
C ALA A 134 12.51 14.04 -4.22
N ALA A 135 12.82 14.00 -2.93
CA ALA A 135 13.83 14.84 -2.28
C ALA A 135 15.28 14.36 -2.53
N GLY A 136 15.48 13.27 -3.27
CA GLY A 136 16.82 12.70 -3.54
C GLY A 136 17.32 11.75 -2.43
N GLY A 137 16.42 11.28 -1.57
CA GLY A 137 16.70 10.27 -0.55
C GLY A 137 17.10 8.92 -1.16
N ASP A 138 17.63 8.04 -0.30
CA ASP A 138 18.27 6.82 -0.74
C ASP A 138 17.25 5.73 -1.14
N PRO A 139 17.29 5.22 -2.38
CA PRO A 139 16.34 4.20 -2.84
C PRO A 139 16.63 2.80 -2.31
N THR A 140 17.81 2.53 -1.76
CA THR A 140 18.14 1.21 -1.20
C THR A 140 17.47 1.01 0.16
N LEU A 141 17.35 2.07 0.96
CA LEU A 141 16.57 2.07 2.20
C LEU A 141 15.12 1.62 1.94
N ILE A 142 14.44 2.24 0.98
CA ILE A 142 13.05 1.88 0.65
C ILE A 142 12.97 0.47 0.07
N ALA A 143 13.96 0.06 -0.72
CA ALA A 143 14.01 -1.30 -1.28
C ALA A 143 14.15 -2.38 -0.20
N ASP A 144 14.81 -2.10 0.91
CA ASP A 144 14.91 -3.02 2.06
C ASP A 144 13.53 -3.25 2.70
N PHE A 145 12.81 -2.17 3.03
CA PHE A 145 11.43 -2.23 3.52
C PHE A 145 10.48 -2.95 2.54
N VAL A 146 10.63 -2.68 1.24
CA VAL A 146 9.84 -3.35 0.20
C VAL A 146 10.14 -4.85 0.13
N SER A 147 11.39 -5.26 0.36
CA SER A 147 11.76 -6.69 0.36
C SER A 147 11.10 -7.42 1.53
N ASP A 148 10.92 -6.74 2.66
CA ASP A 148 10.27 -7.30 3.85
C ASP A 148 8.74 -7.30 3.78
N LEU A 149 8.12 -6.47 2.93
CA LEU A 149 6.66 -6.42 2.73
C LEU A 149 6.03 -7.76 2.31
N GLY A 150 6.82 -8.69 1.74
CA GLY A 150 6.35 -10.04 1.36
C GLY A 150 6.45 -11.08 2.48
N ARG A 151 6.93 -10.71 3.67
CA ARG A 151 7.13 -11.63 4.81
C ARG A 151 6.03 -11.55 5.88
N TRP A 152 5.05 -10.66 5.73
CA TRP A 152 3.98 -10.41 6.71
C TRP A 152 2.64 -10.97 6.25
#